data_AF-A0A7Z9Y6S5-F1
#
_entry.id   AF-A0A7Z9Y6S5-F1
#
_cell.length_a   1.000
_cell.length_b   1.000
_cell.length_c   1.000
_cell.angle_alpha   90.00
_cell.angle_beta   90.00
_cell.angle_gamma   90.00
#
_symmetry.space_group_name_H-M   'P 1'
#
loop_
_entity.id
_entity.type
_entity.pdbx_description
1 polymer ?
#
loop_
_entity_poly.entity_id
_entity_poly.type
_entity_poly.pdbx_seq_one_letter_code
_entity_poly.pdbx_strand_id
1 'polypeptide(L)'
;MTTTGKIKNLLQIQSENSEIRRKGRRILFLIVLLLLVGVVNFLLELPAKLEGGLTAGEIVSISVQIMSGLIIALIYLYLVWTANQFAHESEEKTKFIRRHLSETEARLKETQSLYDFNNLLATTLDVDEIMRRTVHTFATQFQAARCAIFTWENQEAGKIHQANCRYNGETESFALEVFDLSSADSSSAPLAFQTQQPEMFSLDDPDLTASLRQMLAEEEQFGCLDVPLVRGGEPMGLIRLFRRDKVAPLFRSEEVRLAQTMAGETAVALANAQLTAEAQARVAQLSSLYRFSLFLSEAPGLTDIFKGARREILSFVEATGMSISLLTPDGAKLHWIYGYEFGQEVDLSAIPPLPISEGFAGYVARKREMLYINRESDAVEKYHSFAVGADVKVWLGLPMIVANKLVGVLAIENETDFSEREISLLKTIVGPLAIAIQNARLLAQAEGRAQRQLNLNRISAQLHQTADVENIIGLGLRALSDVAAGETVELRLGRPYPSQSVETSD
;
A
#
# COMPACT_ATOMS: atom_id res chain seq x y z
N MET A 1 -2.44 -33.94 -13.62
CA MET A 1 -2.43 -35.17 -14.47
C MET A 1 -1.99 -34.78 -15.87
N THR A 2 -0.76 -35.12 -16.23
CA THR A 2 -0.11 -34.76 -17.50
C THR A 2 -0.82 -35.41 -18.69
N THR A 3 -0.84 -34.72 -19.84
CA THR A 3 -1.40 -35.13 -21.14
C THR A 3 -1.04 -36.57 -21.52
N THR A 4 0.14 -37.03 -21.09
CA THR A 4 0.67 -38.39 -21.24
C THR A 4 -0.17 -39.46 -20.51
N GLY A 5 -0.74 -39.16 -19.35
CA GLY A 5 -1.62 -40.08 -18.61
C GLY A 5 -2.98 -40.27 -19.30
N LYS A 6 -3.49 -39.23 -19.97
CA LYS A 6 -4.75 -39.30 -20.73
C LYS A 6 -4.61 -40.14 -22.01
N ILE A 7 -3.47 -40.06 -22.69
CA ILE A 7 -3.18 -40.89 -23.88
C ILE A 7 -3.04 -42.37 -23.50
N LYS A 8 -2.43 -42.67 -22.34
CA LYS A 8 -2.28 -44.05 -21.84
C LYS A 8 -3.64 -44.70 -21.52
N ASN A 9 -4.56 -43.93 -20.93
CA ASN A 9 -5.93 -44.39 -20.66
C ASN A 9 -6.73 -44.64 -21.95
N LEU A 10 -6.55 -43.80 -22.98
CA LEU A 10 -7.16 -43.98 -24.30
C LEU A 10 -6.69 -45.27 -24.99
N LEU A 11 -5.40 -45.58 -24.91
CA LEU A 11 -4.83 -46.82 -25.48
C LEU A 11 -5.32 -48.06 -24.72
N GLN A 12 -5.47 -47.96 -23.40
CA GLN A 12 -5.93 -49.07 -22.56
C GLN A 12 -7.40 -49.40 -22.81
N ILE A 13 -8.27 -48.38 -22.88
CA ILE A 13 -9.69 -48.53 -23.24
C ILE A 13 -9.85 -49.08 -24.68
N GLN A 14 -9.02 -48.64 -25.63
CA GLN A 14 -9.02 -49.22 -26.97
C GLN A 14 -8.60 -50.70 -26.98
N SER A 15 -7.64 -51.08 -26.14
CA SER A 15 -7.18 -52.47 -26.03
C SER A 15 -8.25 -53.39 -25.42
N GLU A 16 -8.93 -52.97 -24.35
CA GLU A 16 -10.00 -53.73 -23.70
C GLU A 16 -11.22 -53.89 -24.62
N ASN A 17 -11.62 -52.82 -25.33
CA ASN A 17 -12.68 -52.89 -26.34
C ASN A 17 -12.34 -53.83 -27.50
N SER A 18 -11.06 -53.93 -27.89
CA SER A 18 -10.61 -54.87 -28.92
C SER A 18 -10.70 -56.33 -28.46
N GLU A 19 -10.50 -56.59 -27.18
CA GLU A 19 -10.54 -57.93 -26.59
C GLU A 19 -11.98 -58.42 -26.38
N ILE A 20 -12.87 -57.51 -25.94
CA ILE A 20 -14.32 -57.76 -25.87
C ILE A 20 -14.88 -58.03 -27.28
N ARG A 21 -14.44 -57.29 -28.31
CA ARG A 21 -14.80 -57.57 -29.71
C ARG A 21 -14.34 -58.96 -30.19
N ARG A 22 -13.15 -59.40 -29.80
CA ARG A 22 -12.67 -60.76 -30.12
C ARG A 22 -13.49 -61.83 -29.41
N LYS A 23 -13.84 -61.64 -28.14
CA LYS A 23 -14.69 -62.57 -27.37
C LYS A 23 -16.12 -62.62 -27.94
N GLY A 24 -16.72 -61.48 -28.25
CA GLY A 24 -18.04 -61.39 -28.88
C GLY A 24 -18.10 -62.08 -30.24
N ARG A 25 -17.09 -61.87 -31.11
CA ARG A 25 -16.96 -62.60 -32.39
C ARG A 25 -16.83 -64.11 -32.20
N ARG A 26 -16.05 -64.56 -31.21
CA ARG A 26 -15.90 -66.00 -30.90
C ARG A 26 -17.20 -66.64 -30.43
N ILE A 27 -17.97 -65.96 -29.57
CA ILE A 27 -19.26 -66.46 -29.07
C ILE A 27 -20.28 -66.52 -30.21
N LEU A 28 -20.39 -65.48 -31.04
CA LEU A 28 -21.30 -65.49 -32.18
C LEU A 28 -20.93 -66.58 -33.19
N PHE A 29 -19.63 -66.77 -33.45
CA PHE A 29 -19.14 -67.86 -34.29
C PHE A 29 -19.51 -69.24 -33.72
N LEU A 30 -19.41 -69.44 -32.40
CA LEU A 30 -19.81 -70.68 -31.74
C LEU A 30 -21.31 -70.94 -31.85
N ILE A 31 -22.15 -69.91 -31.69
CA ILE A 31 -23.61 -70.01 -31.84
C ILE A 31 -23.99 -70.36 -33.28
N VAL A 32 -23.35 -69.72 -34.27
CA VAL A 32 -23.51 -70.03 -35.70
C VAL A 32 -23.14 -71.49 -35.98
N LEU A 33 -22.00 -71.95 -35.46
CA LEU A 33 -21.52 -73.32 -35.65
C LEU A 33 -22.48 -74.35 -35.05
N LEU A 34 -22.98 -74.11 -33.84
CA LEU A 34 -23.96 -75.00 -33.17
C LEU A 34 -25.29 -75.06 -33.92
N LEU A 35 -25.78 -73.94 -34.44
CA LEU A 35 -26.98 -73.90 -35.28
C LEU A 35 -26.79 -74.68 -36.58
N LEU A 36 -25.63 -74.51 -37.25
CA LEU A 36 -25.28 -75.25 -38.46
C LEU A 36 -25.25 -76.76 -38.23
N VAL A 37 -24.62 -77.20 -37.12
CA VAL A 37 -24.59 -78.62 -36.73
C VAL A 37 -25.99 -79.15 -36.46
N GLY A 38 -26.83 -78.39 -35.73
CA GLY A 38 -28.22 -78.79 -35.44
C GLY A 38 -29.06 -78.96 -36.71
N VAL A 39 -28.84 -78.11 -37.71
CA VAL A 39 -29.57 -78.15 -38.99
C VAL A 39 -29.11 -79.31 -39.85
N VAL A 40 -27.80 -79.56 -39.93
CA VAL A 40 -27.28 -80.75 -40.62
C VAL A 40 -27.84 -82.03 -39.98
N ASN A 41 -27.89 -82.10 -38.66
CA ASN A 41 -28.43 -83.26 -37.96
C ASN A 41 -29.95 -83.44 -38.21
N PHE A 42 -30.71 -82.34 -38.23
CA PHE A 42 -32.13 -82.36 -38.56
C PHE A 42 -32.42 -82.80 -40.00
N LEU A 43 -31.60 -82.35 -40.96
CA LEU A 43 -31.72 -82.74 -42.37
C LEU A 43 -31.36 -84.21 -42.61
N LEU A 44 -30.43 -84.76 -41.82
CA LEU A 44 -30.08 -86.19 -41.86
C LEU A 44 -31.20 -87.09 -41.28
N GLU A 45 -31.97 -86.60 -40.31
CA GLU A 45 -33.10 -87.33 -39.71
C GLU A 45 -34.42 -87.19 -40.48
N LEU A 46 -34.53 -86.18 -41.36
CA LEU A 46 -35.75 -85.87 -42.11
C LEU A 46 -36.34 -87.06 -42.91
N PRO A 47 -35.55 -87.89 -43.62
CA PRO A 47 -36.08 -89.02 -44.40
C PRO A 47 -36.74 -90.10 -43.53
N ALA A 48 -36.35 -90.22 -42.27
CA ALA A 48 -36.85 -91.23 -41.34
C ALA A 48 -38.13 -90.80 -40.60
N LYS A 49 -38.44 -89.50 -40.57
CA LYS A 49 -39.57 -88.92 -39.81
C LYS A 49 -40.82 -88.66 -40.65
N LEU A 50 -40.75 -88.81 -41.98
CA LEU A 50 -41.85 -88.53 -42.89
C LEU A 50 -42.43 -89.86 -43.41
N GLU A 51 -43.60 -90.25 -42.89
CA GLU A 51 -44.29 -91.51 -43.23
C GLU A 51 -44.88 -91.56 -44.66
N GLY A 52 -44.63 -90.54 -45.49
CA GLY A 52 -45.00 -90.52 -46.92
C GLY A 52 -43.75 -90.26 -47.75
N GLY A 53 -43.40 -91.19 -48.65
CA GLY A 53 -42.18 -91.15 -49.45
C GLY A 53 -42.05 -89.88 -50.28
N LEU A 54 -41.24 -88.92 -49.80
CA LEU A 54 -40.82 -87.75 -50.59
C LEU A 54 -39.79 -88.18 -51.63
N THR A 55 -39.84 -87.53 -52.79
CA THR A 55 -38.82 -87.73 -53.83
C THR A 55 -37.50 -87.05 -53.45
N ALA A 56 -36.37 -87.56 -53.94
CA ALA A 56 -35.04 -86.99 -53.64
C ALA A 56 -34.94 -85.48 -53.97
N GLY A 57 -35.69 -85.00 -54.97
CA GLY A 57 -35.74 -83.58 -55.34
C GLY A 57 -36.43 -82.69 -54.29
N GLU A 58 -37.47 -83.19 -53.62
CA GLU A 58 -38.20 -82.43 -52.60
C GLU A 58 -37.38 -82.27 -51.32
N ILE A 59 -36.62 -83.30 -50.92
CA ILE A 59 -35.71 -83.26 -49.77
C ILE A 59 -34.61 -82.22 -50.00
N VAL A 60 -34.01 -82.18 -51.20
CA VAL A 60 -32.99 -81.18 -51.56
C VAL A 60 -33.56 -79.77 -51.53
N SER A 61 -34.77 -79.57 -52.08
CA SER A 61 -35.43 -78.26 -52.09
C SER A 61 -35.71 -77.71 -50.68
N ILE A 62 -36.26 -78.54 -49.79
CA ILE A 62 -36.53 -78.17 -48.38
C ILE A 62 -35.22 -77.88 -47.65
N SER A 63 -34.18 -78.68 -47.89
CA SER A 63 -32.85 -78.48 -47.29
C SER A 63 -32.24 -77.14 -47.69
N VAL A 64 -32.32 -76.78 -48.97
CA VAL A 64 -31.81 -75.51 -49.50
C VAL A 64 -32.59 -74.33 -48.93
N GLN A 65 -33.92 -74.44 -48.82
CA GLN A 65 -34.76 -73.39 -48.21
C GLN A 65 -34.41 -73.16 -46.73
N ILE A 66 -34.27 -74.22 -45.93
CA ILE A 66 -33.89 -74.10 -44.51
C ILE A 66 -32.50 -73.48 -44.37
N MET A 67 -31.51 -73.97 -45.12
CA MET A 67 -30.14 -73.45 -45.09
C MET A 67 -30.05 -71.98 -45.49
N SER A 68 -30.76 -71.58 -46.55
CA SER A 68 -30.82 -70.18 -46.98
C SER A 68 -31.46 -69.26 -45.93
N GLY A 69 -32.54 -69.70 -45.28
CA GLY A 69 -33.20 -68.96 -44.21
C GLY A 69 -32.30 -68.75 -42.98
N LEU A 70 -31.52 -69.76 -42.61
CA LEU A 70 -30.55 -69.68 -41.52
C LEU A 70 -29.37 -68.75 -41.83
N ILE A 71 -28.82 -68.82 -43.05
CA ILE A 71 -27.75 -67.92 -43.46
C ILE A 71 -28.23 -66.46 -43.41
N ILE A 72 -29.45 -66.19 -43.89
CA ILE A 72 -30.06 -64.86 -43.84
C ILE A 72 -30.27 -64.42 -42.38
N ALA A 73 -30.79 -65.28 -41.51
CA ALA A 73 -30.98 -64.97 -40.09
C ALA A 73 -29.66 -64.67 -39.36
N LEU A 74 -28.59 -65.41 -39.66
CA LEU A 74 -27.26 -65.21 -39.08
C LEU A 74 -26.61 -63.91 -39.59
N ILE A 75 -26.73 -63.61 -40.88
CA ILE A 75 -26.28 -62.33 -41.46
C ILE A 75 -27.05 -61.17 -40.82
N TYR A 76 -28.36 -61.32 -40.64
CA TYR A 76 -29.19 -60.31 -39.97
C TYR A 76 -28.76 -60.10 -38.50
N LEU A 77 -28.57 -61.17 -37.73
CA LEU A 77 -28.07 -61.10 -36.35
C LEU A 77 -26.68 -60.45 -36.28
N TYR A 78 -25.77 -60.76 -37.20
CA TYR A 78 -24.45 -60.14 -37.26
C TYR A 78 -24.54 -58.65 -37.60
N LEU A 79 -25.36 -58.27 -38.58
CA LEU A 79 -25.59 -56.87 -38.95
C LEU A 79 -26.19 -56.07 -37.79
N VAL A 80 -27.22 -56.62 -37.12
CA VAL A 80 -27.83 -56.00 -35.94
C VAL A 80 -26.81 -55.86 -34.80
N TRP A 81 -26.00 -56.89 -34.55
CA TRP A 81 -24.96 -56.83 -33.52
C TRP A 81 -23.89 -55.78 -33.83
N THR A 82 -23.40 -55.72 -35.07
CA THR A 82 -22.40 -54.71 -35.48
C THR A 82 -22.96 -53.30 -35.46
N ALA A 83 -24.21 -53.10 -35.89
CA ALA A 83 -24.90 -51.82 -35.82
C ALA A 83 -25.07 -51.37 -34.35
N ASN A 84 -25.47 -52.26 -33.46
CA ASN A 84 -25.64 -51.96 -32.04
C ASN A 84 -24.30 -51.62 -31.35
N GLN A 85 -23.23 -52.35 -31.69
CA GLN A 85 -21.86 -52.04 -31.24
C GLN A 85 -21.38 -50.67 -31.72
N PHE A 86 -21.62 -50.33 -32.99
CA PHE A 86 -21.24 -49.04 -33.53
C PHE A 86 -22.04 -47.88 -32.91
N ALA A 87 -23.34 -48.11 -32.67
CA ALA A 87 -24.20 -47.15 -31.97
C ALA A 87 -23.69 -46.85 -30.55
N HIS A 88 -23.32 -47.88 -29.78
CA HIS A 88 -22.79 -47.69 -28.42
C HIS A 88 -21.44 -46.96 -28.41
N GLU A 89 -20.51 -47.27 -29.32
CA GLU A 89 -19.21 -46.60 -29.39
C GLU A 89 -19.34 -45.13 -29.84
N SER A 90 -20.24 -44.86 -30.78
CA SER A 90 -20.61 -43.52 -31.23
C SER A 90 -21.16 -42.67 -30.07
N GLU A 91 -22.06 -43.24 -29.27
CA GLU A 91 -22.68 -42.54 -28.16
C GLU A 91 -21.67 -42.20 -27.06
N GLU A 92 -20.78 -43.15 -26.70
CA GLU A 92 -19.72 -42.89 -25.72
C GLU A 92 -18.72 -41.82 -26.17
N LYS A 93 -18.26 -41.86 -27.42
CA LYS A 93 -17.36 -40.82 -27.96
C LYS A 93 -18.04 -39.46 -27.99
N THR A 94 -19.31 -39.41 -28.36
CA THR A 94 -20.09 -38.16 -28.38
C THR A 94 -20.25 -37.59 -26.97
N LYS A 95 -20.54 -38.43 -25.96
CA LYS A 95 -20.60 -38.02 -24.54
C LYS A 95 -19.24 -37.51 -24.05
N PHE A 96 -18.15 -38.20 -24.41
CA PHE A 96 -16.79 -37.80 -24.04
C PHE A 96 -16.41 -36.43 -24.63
N ILE A 97 -16.64 -36.23 -25.93
CA ILE A 97 -16.34 -34.96 -26.63
C ILE A 97 -17.18 -33.82 -26.04
N ARG A 98 -18.49 -34.00 -25.85
CA ARG A 98 -19.33 -32.95 -25.23
C ARG A 98 -18.84 -32.57 -23.84
N ARG A 99 -18.46 -33.54 -23.03
CA ARG A 99 -17.93 -33.27 -21.69
C ARG A 99 -16.64 -32.46 -21.75
N HIS A 100 -15.70 -32.83 -22.61
CA HIS A 100 -14.44 -32.09 -22.75
C HIS A 100 -14.65 -30.70 -23.35
N LEU A 101 -15.54 -30.56 -24.34
CA LEU A 101 -15.86 -29.27 -24.94
C LEU A 101 -16.44 -28.32 -23.89
N SER A 102 -17.40 -28.81 -23.10
CA SER A 102 -18.00 -28.06 -21.99
C SER A 102 -16.97 -27.66 -20.92
N GLU A 103 -16.06 -28.56 -20.54
CA GLU A 103 -14.97 -28.24 -19.61
C GLU A 103 -14.00 -27.18 -20.18
N THR A 104 -13.68 -27.23 -21.47
CA THR A 104 -12.82 -26.22 -22.11
C THR A 104 -13.50 -24.87 -22.26
N GLU A 105 -14.77 -24.84 -22.64
CA GLU A 105 -15.56 -23.61 -22.74
C GLU A 105 -15.70 -22.93 -21.37
N ALA A 106 -15.93 -23.70 -20.31
CA ALA A 106 -15.99 -23.19 -18.94
C ALA A 106 -14.66 -22.54 -18.52
N ARG A 107 -13.52 -23.20 -18.76
CA ARG A 107 -12.19 -22.64 -18.46
C ARG A 107 -11.87 -21.39 -19.28
N LEU A 108 -12.26 -21.37 -20.56
CA LEU A 108 -12.07 -20.20 -21.41
C LEU A 108 -12.86 -19.00 -20.86
N LYS A 109 -14.13 -19.24 -20.49
CA LYS A 109 -14.98 -18.21 -19.88
C LYS A 109 -14.40 -17.67 -18.58
N GLU A 110 -13.92 -18.56 -17.70
CA GLU A 110 -13.27 -18.18 -16.43
C GLU A 110 -12.03 -17.31 -16.66
N THR A 111 -11.16 -17.72 -17.59
CA THR A 111 -9.93 -16.99 -17.92
C THR A 111 -10.25 -15.62 -18.54
N GLN A 112 -11.28 -15.55 -19.40
CA GLN A 112 -11.73 -14.30 -19.99
C GLN A 112 -12.29 -13.35 -18.92
N SER A 113 -13.14 -13.84 -18.00
CA SER A 113 -13.65 -13.05 -16.88
C SER A 113 -12.52 -12.47 -16.02
N LEU A 114 -11.48 -13.26 -15.74
CA LEU A 114 -10.30 -12.80 -15.01
C LEU A 114 -9.52 -11.71 -15.77
N TYR A 115 -9.33 -11.90 -17.07
CA TYR A 115 -8.62 -10.94 -17.91
C TYR A 115 -9.38 -9.60 -18.02
N ASP A 116 -10.68 -9.66 -18.26
CA ASP A 116 -11.55 -8.48 -18.34
C ASP A 116 -11.58 -7.74 -17.01
N PHE A 117 -11.63 -8.48 -15.90
CA PHE A 117 -11.56 -7.93 -14.55
C PHE A 117 -10.21 -7.22 -14.27
N ASN A 118 -9.09 -7.87 -14.57
CA ASN A 118 -7.76 -7.28 -14.38
C ASN A 118 -7.61 -5.98 -15.20
N ASN A 119 -8.02 -5.97 -16.47
CA ASN A 119 -8.00 -4.76 -17.28
C ASN A 119 -8.89 -3.65 -16.72
N LEU A 120 -10.06 -4.00 -16.17
CA LEU A 120 -10.94 -3.06 -15.49
C LEU A 120 -10.25 -2.40 -14.30
N LEU A 121 -9.49 -3.15 -13.51
CA LEU A 121 -8.78 -2.61 -12.35
C LEU A 121 -7.53 -1.82 -12.77
N ALA A 122 -6.79 -2.26 -13.79
CA ALA A 122 -5.54 -1.65 -14.23
C ALA A 122 -5.72 -0.25 -14.86
N THR A 123 -6.94 0.15 -15.21
CA THR A 123 -7.23 1.45 -15.84
C THR A 123 -7.40 2.60 -14.85
N THR A 124 -7.35 2.34 -13.55
CA THR A 124 -7.51 3.35 -12.51
C THR A 124 -6.49 3.14 -11.38
N LEU A 125 -6.09 4.24 -10.73
CA LEU A 125 -5.29 4.25 -9.50
C LEU A 125 -6.09 4.85 -8.33
N ASP A 126 -7.38 5.09 -8.54
CA ASP A 126 -8.29 5.55 -7.51
C ASP A 126 -8.80 4.34 -6.71
N VAL A 127 -8.49 4.33 -5.41
CA VAL A 127 -8.85 3.26 -4.48
C VAL A 127 -10.37 3.04 -4.45
N ASP A 128 -11.15 4.11 -4.43
CA ASP A 128 -12.60 4.04 -4.31
C ASP A 128 -13.21 3.43 -5.58
N GLU A 129 -12.67 3.81 -6.74
CA GLU A 129 -13.10 3.27 -8.03
C GLU A 129 -12.70 1.78 -8.20
N ILE A 130 -11.52 1.39 -7.71
CA ILE A 130 -11.09 -0.03 -7.67
C ILE A 130 -12.03 -0.83 -6.78
N MET A 131 -12.35 -0.33 -5.58
CA MET A 131 -13.28 -0.98 -4.66
C MET A 131 -14.66 -1.14 -5.31
N ARG A 132 -15.21 -0.06 -5.89
CA ARG A 132 -16.51 -0.05 -6.57
C ARG A 132 -16.58 -1.05 -7.71
N ARG A 133 -15.60 -1.05 -8.62
CA ARG A 133 -15.52 -2.02 -9.73
C ARG A 133 -15.44 -3.44 -9.21
N THR A 134 -14.65 -3.66 -8.16
CA THR A 134 -14.49 -4.97 -7.53
C THR A 134 -15.82 -5.49 -6.99
N VAL A 135 -16.49 -4.75 -6.09
CA VAL A 135 -17.75 -5.25 -5.51
C VAL A 135 -18.83 -5.45 -6.57
N HIS A 136 -18.88 -4.60 -7.60
CA HIS A 136 -19.79 -4.79 -8.74
C HIS A 136 -19.49 -6.08 -9.51
N THR A 137 -18.24 -6.31 -9.92
CA THR A 137 -17.87 -7.49 -10.69
C THR A 137 -18.04 -8.76 -9.87
N PHE A 138 -17.70 -8.74 -8.58
CA PHE A 138 -17.93 -9.88 -7.69
C PHE A 138 -19.43 -10.18 -7.51
N ALA A 139 -20.25 -9.16 -7.25
CA ALA A 139 -21.69 -9.35 -7.11
C ALA A 139 -22.33 -9.97 -8.36
N THR A 140 -21.95 -9.49 -9.55
CA THR A 140 -22.46 -9.97 -10.83
C THR A 140 -21.92 -11.35 -11.21
N GLN A 141 -20.62 -11.57 -11.11
CA GLN A 141 -19.96 -12.83 -11.48
C GLN A 141 -20.45 -14.00 -10.62
N PHE A 142 -20.64 -13.76 -9.32
CA PHE A 142 -21.08 -14.79 -8.38
C PHE A 142 -22.59 -14.77 -8.14
N GLN A 143 -23.37 -13.87 -8.76
CA GLN A 143 -24.81 -13.69 -8.49
C GLN A 143 -25.09 -13.51 -7.00
N ALA A 144 -24.24 -12.75 -6.30
CA ALA A 144 -24.39 -12.50 -4.87
C ALA A 144 -25.50 -11.49 -4.61
N ALA A 145 -26.31 -11.73 -3.56
CA ALA A 145 -27.35 -10.79 -3.14
C ALA A 145 -26.73 -9.47 -2.65
N ARG A 146 -25.53 -9.57 -2.07
CA ARG A 146 -24.72 -8.44 -1.64
C ARG A 146 -23.25 -8.82 -1.76
N CYS A 147 -22.41 -7.85 -2.07
CA CYS A 147 -20.96 -7.95 -1.98
C CYS A 147 -20.42 -6.78 -1.15
N ALA A 148 -19.48 -7.07 -0.25
CA ALA A 148 -18.77 -6.06 0.52
C ALA A 148 -17.28 -6.28 0.37
N ILE A 149 -16.52 -5.19 0.34
CA ILE A 149 -15.05 -5.20 0.41
C ILE A 149 -14.62 -4.34 1.60
N PHE A 150 -13.69 -4.88 2.37
CA PHE A 150 -13.11 -4.24 3.55
C PHE A 150 -11.61 -4.17 3.33
N THR A 151 -11.02 -3.03 3.63
CA THR A 151 -9.57 -2.82 3.61
C THR A 151 -9.14 -2.19 4.93
N TRP A 152 -7.96 -2.59 5.41
CA TRP A 152 -7.40 -2.11 6.67
C TRP A 152 -6.28 -1.12 6.39
N GLU A 153 -6.39 0.07 6.94
CA GLU A 153 -5.33 1.08 6.94
C GLU A 153 -4.50 0.89 8.22
N ASN A 154 -3.35 0.20 8.06
CA ASN A 154 -2.32 -0.02 9.07
C ASN A 154 -2.75 -0.86 10.31
N GLN A 155 -1.93 -1.86 10.69
CA GLN A 155 -2.29 -2.80 11.76
C GLN A 155 -2.24 -2.19 13.17
N GLU A 156 -1.54 -1.06 13.37
CA GLU A 156 -1.32 -0.46 14.70
C GLU A 156 -2.29 0.67 15.08
N ALA A 157 -3.03 1.26 14.12
CA ALA A 157 -3.96 2.37 14.34
C ALA A 157 -5.08 2.31 13.31
N GLY A 158 -6.04 1.41 13.54
CA GLY A 158 -6.89 0.86 12.48
C GLY A 158 -8.01 1.79 12.00
N LYS A 159 -7.96 2.16 10.73
CA LYS A 159 -9.16 2.58 10.00
C LYS A 159 -9.56 1.46 9.04
N ILE A 160 -10.86 1.13 9.02
CA ILE A 160 -11.42 0.23 8.01
C ILE A 160 -12.09 1.10 6.97
N HIS A 161 -11.60 1.00 5.73
CA HIS A 161 -12.35 1.50 4.58
C HIS A 161 -13.22 0.38 4.06
N GLN A 162 -14.54 0.60 4.05
CA GLN A 162 -15.52 -0.36 3.60
C GLN A 162 -16.27 0.19 2.39
N ALA A 163 -16.31 -0.59 1.31
CA ALA A 163 -17.24 -0.35 0.22
C ALA A 163 -18.23 -1.49 0.12
N ASN A 164 -19.50 -1.16 -0.09
CA ASN A 164 -20.59 -2.11 -0.18
C ASN A 164 -21.32 -1.94 -1.50
N CYS A 165 -21.67 -3.06 -2.13
CA CYS A 165 -22.61 -3.13 -3.24
C CYS A 165 -23.78 -4.03 -2.81
N ARG A 166 -24.99 -3.47 -2.74
CA ARG A 166 -26.22 -4.25 -2.55
C ARG A 166 -26.92 -4.44 -3.89
N TYR A 167 -27.37 -5.66 -4.15
CA TYR A 167 -28.11 -6.00 -5.36
C TYR A 167 -29.53 -6.45 -5.01
N ASN A 168 -30.51 -5.58 -5.21
CA ASN A 168 -31.92 -5.87 -4.92
C ASN A 168 -32.71 -6.35 -6.16
N GLY A 169 -32.03 -6.92 -7.16
CA GLY A 169 -32.66 -7.48 -8.37
C GLY A 169 -32.96 -6.47 -9.49
N GLU A 170 -33.20 -5.20 -9.17
CA GLU A 170 -33.48 -4.14 -10.16
C GLU A 170 -32.59 -2.90 -10.03
N THR A 171 -32.06 -2.62 -8.83
CA THR A 171 -31.25 -1.42 -8.54
C THR A 171 -29.95 -1.81 -7.85
N GLU A 172 -28.85 -1.24 -8.33
CA GLU A 172 -27.54 -1.32 -7.67
C GLU A 172 -27.39 -0.10 -6.75
N SER A 173 -27.12 -0.33 -5.46
CA SER A 173 -26.71 0.74 -4.55
C SER A 173 -25.27 0.53 -4.11
N PHE A 174 -24.46 1.55 -4.34
CA PHE A 174 -23.09 1.64 -3.86
C PHE A 174 -23.03 2.58 -2.66
N ALA A 175 -22.39 2.13 -1.59
CA ALA A 175 -22.09 2.95 -0.43
C ALA A 175 -20.62 2.74 -0.05
N LEU A 176 -19.90 3.85 0.12
CA LEU A 176 -18.54 3.88 0.66
C LEU A 176 -18.62 4.48 2.06
N GLU A 177 -18.13 3.75 3.05
CA GLU A 177 -18.16 4.12 4.46
C GLU A 177 -16.77 3.89 5.06
N VAL A 178 -16.33 4.82 5.92
CA VAL A 178 -15.05 4.74 6.63
C VAL A 178 -15.34 4.64 8.12
N PHE A 179 -14.76 3.62 8.77
CA PHE A 179 -14.96 3.33 10.18
C PHE A 179 -13.63 3.37 10.94
N ASP A 180 -13.67 3.81 12.20
CA ASP A 180 -12.52 3.83 13.10
C ASP A 180 -12.53 2.59 14.02
N LEU A 181 -11.50 1.74 13.97
CA LEU A 181 -11.42 0.48 14.74
C LEU A 181 -11.24 0.71 16.24
N SER A 182 -10.87 1.91 16.69
CA SER A 182 -10.77 2.19 18.14
C SER A 182 -12.09 1.97 18.89
N SER A 183 -13.20 1.82 18.16
CA SER A 183 -14.55 1.55 18.68
C SER A 183 -15.03 0.10 18.49
N ALA A 184 -14.33 -0.71 17.68
CA ALA A 184 -14.71 -2.08 17.36
C ALA A 184 -13.76 -3.05 18.08
N ASP A 185 -14.32 -3.96 18.88
CA ASP A 185 -13.56 -4.93 19.66
C ASP A 185 -12.49 -5.62 18.79
N SER A 186 -11.22 -5.47 19.17
CA SER A 186 -10.03 -5.98 18.48
C SER A 186 -9.99 -7.51 18.33
N SER A 187 -10.91 -8.24 18.98
CA SER A 187 -11.12 -9.68 18.85
C SER A 187 -11.99 -10.08 17.64
N SER A 188 -12.50 -9.13 16.87
CA SER A 188 -13.49 -9.35 15.80
C SER A 188 -12.93 -9.46 14.38
N ALA A 189 -11.60 -9.51 14.21
CA ALA A 189 -10.99 -9.72 12.89
C ALA A 189 -11.52 -11.04 12.28
N PRO A 190 -12.18 -11.01 11.09
CA PRO A 190 -12.84 -12.19 10.55
C PRO A 190 -11.87 -13.35 10.36
N LEU A 191 -12.35 -14.59 10.57
CA LEU A 191 -11.52 -15.80 10.54
C LEU A 191 -10.71 -15.90 9.23
N ALA A 192 -11.30 -15.55 8.09
CA ALA A 192 -10.64 -15.54 6.78
C ALA A 192 -9.41 -14.61 6.74
N PHE A 193 -9.43 -13.51 7.49
CA PHE A 193 -8.29 -12.60 7.62
C PHE A 193 -7.15 -13.26 8.41
N GLN A 194 -7.47 -14.04 9.44
CA GLN A 194 -6.49 -14.74 10.27
C GLN A 194 -5.91 -15.98 9.59
N THR A 195 -6.77 -16.80 8.96
CA THR A 195 -6.37 -18.03 8.28
C THR A 195 -5.75 -17.76 6.90
N GLN A 196 -6.01 -16.58 6.33
CA GLN A 196 -5.67 -16.23 4.95
C GLN A 196 -6.25 -17.22 3.92
N GLN A 197 -7.34 -17.89 4.27
CA GLN A 197 -8.07 -18.80 3.40
C GLN A 197 -9.54 -18.34 3.27
N PRO A 198 -10.22 -18.72 2.18
CA PRO A 198 -11.65 -18.48 2.07
C PRO A 198 -12.43 -19.25 3.14
N GLU A 199 -13.30 -18.56 3.87
CA GLU A 199 -14.14 -19.15 4.91
C GLU A 199 -15.62 -18.99 4.55
N MET A 200 -16.40 -20.05 4.72
CA MET A 200 -17.83 -20.06 4.41
C MET A 200 -18.64 -20.21 5.69
N PHE A 201 -19.69 -19.40 5.82
CA PHE A 201 -20.55 -19.36 7.00
C PHE A 201 -22.02 -19.41 6.58
N SER A 202 -22.84 -20.09 7.37
CA SER A 202 -24.29 -20.11 7.19
C SER A 202 -25.02 -19.95 8.52
N LEU A 203 -26.28 -19.51 8.49
CA LEU A 203 -27.12 -19.43 9.69
C LEU A 203 -27.32 -20.78 10.40
N ASP A 204 -27.17 -21.88 9.67
CA ASP A 204 -27.25 -23.25 10.19
C ASP A 204 -25.96 -23.70 10.89
N ASP A 205 -24.85 -22.94 10.80
CA ASP A 205 -23.60 -23.32 11.45
C ASP A 205 -23.72 -23.25 12.98
N PRO A 206 -23.41 -24.36 13.69
CA PRO A 206 -23.45 -24.39 15.15
C PRO A 206 -22.36 -23.50 15.77
N ASP A 207 -21.22 -23.38 15.11
CA ASP A 207 -20.04 -22.63 15.58
C ASP A 207 -20.05 -21.15 15.12
N LEU A 208 -21.15 -20.69 14.51
CA LEU A 208 -21.30 -19.32 14.07
C LEU A 208 -21.28 -18.35 15.27
N THR A 209 -20.40 -17.36 15.24
CA THR A 209 -20.32 -16.34 16.30
C THR A 209 -21.60 -15.52 16.40
N ALA A 210 -21.94 -15.05 17.61
CA ALA A 210 -23.17 -14.29 17.85
C ALA A 210 -23.25 -13.00 17.00
N SER A 211 -22.12 -12.28 16.86
CA SER A 211 -22.02 -11.08 16.04
C SER A 211 -22.30 -11.37 14.55
N LEU A 212 -21.70 -12.44 13.99
CA LEU A 212 -21.91 -12.79 12.59
C LEU A 212 -23.33 -13.30 12.34
N ARG A 213 -23.92 -14.04 13.31
CA ARG A 213 -25.32 -14.47 13.26
C ARG A 213 -26.28 -13.29 13.26
N GLN A 214 -26.06 -12.31 14.13
CA GLN A 214 -26.87 -11.10 14.19
C GLN A 214 -26.78 -10.32 12.88
N MET A 215 -25.56 -10.09 12.36
CA MET A 215 -25.35 -9.39 11.10
C MET A 215 -26.04 -10.10 9.92
N LEU A 216 -25.92 -11.43 9.79
CA LEU A 216 -26.61 -12.18 8.73
C LEU A 216 -28.13 -12.07 8.85
N ALA A 217 -28.67 -12.12 10.08
CA ALA A 217 -30.11 -12.01 10.32
C ALA A 217 -30.67 -10.60 10.03
N GLU A 218 -30.00 -9.55 10.50
CA GLU A 218 -30.38 -8.14 10.25
C GLU A 218 -30.35 -7.78 8.76
N GLU A 219 -29.43 -8.40 8.01
CA GLU A 219 -29.26 -8.16 6.58
C GLU A 219 -30.08 -9.12 5.70
N GLU A 220 -30.92 -9.96 6.31
CA GLU A 220 -31.74 -10.98 5.65
C GLU A 220 -30.92 -11.90 4.72
N GLN A 221 -29.76 -12.37 5.19
CA GLN A 221 -28.87 -13.27 4.46
C GLN A 221 -28.80 -14.63 5.14
N PHE A 222 -28.86 -15.71 4.34
CA PHE A 222 -28.73 -17.08 4.84
C PHE A 222 -27.26 -17.48 5.10
N GLY A 223 -26.33 -16.99 4.28
CA GLY A 223 -24.91 -17.29 4.46
C GLY A 223 -23.99 -16.40 3.64
N CYS A 224 -22.69 -16.53 3.89
CA CYS A 224 -21.67 -15.77 3.18
C CYS A 224 -20.39 -16.58 2.92
N LEU A 225 -19.60 -16.08 1.97
CA LEU A 225 -18.23 -16.49 1.69
C LEU A 225 -17.32 -15.29 1.91
N ASP A 226 -16.39 -15.43 2.84
CA ASP A 226 -15.34 -14.45 3.09
C ASP A 226 -14.08 -14.89 2.35
N VAL A 227 -13.53 -13.99 1.53
CA VAL A 227 -12.34 -14.23 0.73
C VAL A 227 -11.30 -13.17 1.08
N PRO A 228 -10.14 -13.56 1.62
CA PRO A 228 -9.14 -12.60 2.05
C PRO A 228 -8.43 -11.95 0.85
N LEU A 229 -8.15 -10.65 0.98
CA LEU A 229 -7.30 -9.89 0.07
C LEU A 229 -5.86 -9.96 0.59
N VAL A 230 -5.07 -10.87 0.01
CA VAL A 230 -3.71 -11.16 0.48
C VAL A 230 -2.69 -10.75 -0.57
N ARG A 231 -1.68 -9.99 -0.15
CA ARG A 231 -0.52 -9.65 -0.99
C ARG A 231 0.74 -10.06 -0.26
N GLY A 232 1.57 -10.90 -0.89
CA GLY A 232 2.87 -11.28 -0.32
C GLY A 232 2.81 -12.01 1.03
N GLY A 233 1.68 -12.61 1.39
CA GLY A 233 1.45 -13.25 2.69
C GLY A 233 0.92 -12.32 3.78
N GLU A 234 0.65 -11.05 3.46
CA GLU A 234 0.00 -10.10 4.36
C GLU A 234 -1.46 -9.88 3.95
N PRO A 235 -2.43 -10.10 4.84
CA PRO A 235 -3.84 -9.81 4.59
C PRO A 235 -4.05 -8.29 4.74
N MET A 236 -4.58 -7.69 3.68
CA MET A 236 -4.84 -6.24 3.59
C MET A 236 -6.33 -5.93 3.70
N GLY A 237 -7.16 -6.95 3.54
CA GLY A 237 -8.56 -6.81 3.21
C GLY A 237 -9.32 -8.13 3.19
N LEU A 238 -10.62 -8.05 2.96
CA LEU A 238 -11.45 -9.20 2.60
C LEU A 238 -12.61 -8.75 1.72
N ILE A 239 -13.10 -9.69 0.91
CA ILE A 239 -14.35 -9.58 0.17
C ILE A 239 -15.35 -10.55 0.80
N ARG A 240 -16.56 -10.08 1.08
CA ARG A 240 -17.66 -10.89 1.60
C ARG A 240 -18.78 -10.96 0.57
N LEU A 241 -19.08 -12.18 0.13
CA LEU A 241 -20.16 -12.49 -0.80
C LEU A 241 -21.33 -13.09 -0.03
N PHE A 242 -22.53 -12.52 -0.16
CA PHE A 242 -23.72 -12.98 0.55
C PHE A 242 -24.70 -13.74 -0.34
N ARG A 243 -25.39 -14.70 0.28
CA ARG A 243 -26.53 -15.43 -0.27
C ARG A 243 -27.76 -15.20 0.60
N ARG A 244 -28.84 -14.73 -0.02
CA ARG A 244 -30.15 -14.56 0.64
C ARG A 244 -30.82 -15.90 0.91
N ASP A 245 -30.88 -16.76 -0.10
CA ASP A 245 -31.61 -18.02 -0.05
C ASP A 245 -30.75 -19.20 0.39
N LYS A 246 -31.39 -20.18 1.04
CA LYS A 246 -30.78 -21.47 1.35
C LYS A 246 -30.64 -22.33 0.09
N VAL A 247 -29.44 -22.33 -0.49
CA VAL A 247 -29.07 -23.15 -1.65
C VAL A 247 -27.91 -24.07 -1.26
N ALA A 248 -27.96 -25.34 -1.69
CA ALA A 248 -26.91 -26.31 -1.44
C ALA A 248 -26.27 -26.79 -2.77
N PRO A 249 -24.94 -26.65 -2.95
CA PRO A 249 -23.99 -25.96 -2.07
C PRO A 249 -24.15 -24.42 -2.11
N LEU A 250 -23.78 -23.74 -1.02
CA LEU A 250 -23.86 -22.27 -0.88
C LEU A 250 -22.97 -21.55 -1.90
N PHE A 251 -21.74 -22.05 -2.03
CA PHE A 251 -20.78 -21.76 -3.11
C PHE A 251 -20.05 -23.05 -3.50
N ARG A 252 -19.86 -23.27 -4.80
CA ARG A 252 -19.11 -24.42 -5.33
C ARG A 252 -17.61 -24.18 -5.20
N SER A 253 -16.82 -25.25 -5.13
CA SER A 253 -15.35 -25.14 -5.04
C SER A 253 -14.71 -24.41 -6.23
N GLU A 254 -15.34 -24.43 -7.41
CA GLU A 254 -14.93 -23.63 -8.58
C GLU A 254 -15.14 -22.14 -8.35
N GLU A 255 -16.29 -21.75 -7.78
CA GLU A 255 -16.59 -20.35 -7.44
C GLU A 255 -15.64 -19.82 -6.38
N VAL A 256 -15.33 -20.63 -5.35
CA VAL A 256 -14.38 -20.24 -4.30
C VAL A 256 -12.98 -20.00 -4.88
N ARG A 257 -12.49 -20.86 -5.78
CA ARG A 257 -11.17 -20.68 -6.42
C ARG A 257 -11.12 -19.45 -7.31
N LEU A 258 -12.18 -19.20 -8.08
CA LEU A 258 -12.26 -18.01 -8.91
C LEU A 258 -12.29 -16.75 -8.04
N ALA A 259 -13.10 -16.73 -6.99
CA ALA A 259 -13.20 -15.62 -6.05
C ALA A 259 -11.85 -15.32 -5.39
N GLN A 260 -11.12 -16.36 -4.97
CA GLN A 260 -9.78 -16.23 -4.39
C GLN A 260 -8.76 -15.67 -5.41
N THR A 261 -8.86 -16.07 -6.67
CA THR A 261 -7.99 -15.53 -7.74
C THR A 261 -8.28 -14.05 -7.99
N MET A 262 -9.57 -13.69 -8.16
CA MET A 262 -9.99 -12.30 -8.32
C MET A 262 -9.64 -11.44 -7.09
N ALA A 263 -9.71 -11.99 -5.89
CA ALA A 263 -9.33 -11.32 -4.65
C ALA A 263 -7.83 -11.02 -4.62
N GLY A 264 -6.99 -11.96 -5.08
CA GLY A 264 -5.56 -11.72 -5.26
C GLY A 264 -5.26 -10.57 -6.23
N GLU A 265 -5.94 -10.53 -7.39
CA GLU A 265 -5.79 -9.44 -8.38
C GLU A 265 -6.25 -8.09 -7.80
N THR A 266 -7.36 -8.10 -7.05
CA THR A 266 -7.87 -6.92 -6.33
C THR A 266 -6.86 -6.41 -5.32
N ALA A 267 -6.26 -7.30 -4.51
CA ALA A 267 -5.27 -6.95 -3.50
C ALA A 267 -4.05 -6.28 -4.14
N VAL A 268 -3.59 -6.78 -5.29
CA VAL A 268 -2.48 -6.15 -6.04
C VAL A 268 -2.86 -4.75 -6.53
N ALA A 269 -4.05 -4.59 -7.12
CA ALA A 269 -4.49 -3.30 -7.63
C ALA A 269 -4.65 -2.24 -6.52
N LEU A 270 -5.31 -2.61 -5.41
CA LEU A 270 -5.48 -1.73 -4.25
C LEU A 270 -4.14 -1.31 -3.66
N ALA A 271 -3.22 -2.26 -3.48
CA ALA A 271 -1.93 -1.96 -2.91
C ALA A 271 -1.10 -1.03 -3.82
N ASN A 272 -1.19 -1.18 -5.14
CA ASN A 272 -0.53 -0.28 -6.08
C ASN A 272 -1.14 1.13 -6.04
N ALA A 273 -2.46 1.25 -5.94
CA ALA A 273 -3.16 2.52 -5.81
C ALA A 273 -2.79 3.24 -4.50
N GLN A 274 -2.82 2.53 -3.37
CA GLN A 274 -2.43 3.05 -2.05
C GLN A 274 -0.98 3.54 -2.03
N LEU A 275 -0.03 2.70 -2.49
CA LEU A 275 1.38 3.09 -2.59
C LEU A 275 1.59 4.33 -3.46
N THR A 276 0.85 4.45 -4.56
CA THR A 276 0.95 5.60 -5.44
C THR A 276 0.39 6.86 -4.78
N ALA A 277 -0.76 6.76 -4.10
CA ALA A 277 -1.36 7.87 -3.37
C ALA A 277 -0.45 8.36 -2.23
N GLU A 278 0.13 7.45 -1.45
CA GLU A 278 1.12 7.77 -0.42
C GLU A 278 2.36 8.45 -0.99
N ALA A 279 2.90 7.92 -2.09
CA ALA A 279 4.06 8.51 -2.76
C ALA A 279 3.74 9.93 -3.27
N GLN A 280 2.57 10.14 -3.87
CA GLN A 280 2.13 11.45 -4.34
C GLN A 280 1.94 12.44 -3.18
N ALA A 281 1.31 12.02 -2.09
CA ALA A 281 1.14 12.83 -0.89
C ALA A 281 2.49 13.24 -0.30
N ARG A 282 3.45 12.30 -0.24
CA ARG A 282 4.81 12.56 0.24
C ARG A 282 5.57 13.51 -0.70
N VAL A 283 5.43 13.37 -2.02
CA VAL A 283 6.01 14.31 -3.00
C VAL A 283 5.42 15.71 -2.84
N ALA A 284 4.10 15.83 -2.66
CA ALA A 284 3.44 17.11 -2.44
C ALA A 284 3.94 17.78 -1.15
N GLN A 285 4.06 17.01 -0.06
CA GLN A 285 4.60 17.49 1.21
C GLN A 285 6.05 17.99 1.05
N LEU A 286 6.93 17.19 0.45
CA LEU A 286 8.32 17.56 0.20
C LEU A 286 8.44 18.79 -0.71
N SER A 287 7.59 18.91 -1.73
CA SER A 287 7.58 20.04 -2.65
C SER A 287 7.22 21.34 -1.95
N SER A 288 6.24 21.31 -1.03
CA SER A 288 5.89 22.48 -0.23
C SER A 288 7.04 22.89 0.71
N LEU A 289 7.67 21.93 1.38
CA LEU A 289 8.84 22.21 2.23
C LEU A 289 10.02 22.76 1.44
N TYR A 290 10.28 22.22 0.25
CA TYR A 290 11.36 22.68 -0.61
C TYR A 290 11.12 24.12 -1.09
N ARG A 291 9.89 24.45 -1.52
CA ARG A 291 9.53 25.83 -1.89
C ARG A 291 9.73 26.80 -0.73
N PHE A 292 9.31 26.41 0.48
CA PHE A 292 9.55 27.22 1.68
C PHE A 292 11.05 27.39 1.97
N SER A 293 11.83 26.31 1.90
CA SER A 293 13.28 26.35 2.09
C SER A 293 13.99 27.24 1.05
N LEU A 294 13.57 27.21 -0.21
CA LEU A 294 14.11 28.07 -1.27
C LEU A 294 13.81 29.54 -0.97
N PHE A 295 12.55 29.85 -0.66
CA PHE A 295 12.12 31.20 -0.31
C PHE A 295 12.92 31.76 0.89
N LEU A 296 13.15 30.96 1.93
CA LEU A 296 13.98 31.38 3.06
C LEU A 296 15.47 31.54 2.70
N SER A 297 15.97 30.78 1.72
CA SER A 297 17.38 30.86 1.30
C SER A 297 17.68 32.06 0.40
N GLU A 298 16.68 32.53 -0.35
CA GLU A 298 16.75 33.74 -1.18
C GLU A 298 16.51 35.03 -0.39
N ALA A 299 16.10 34.92 0.87
CA ALA A 299 15.82 36.06 1.73
C ALA A 299 17.10 36.92 1.92
N PRO A 300 17.03 38.26 1.70
CA PRO A 300 18.19 39.15 1.79
C PRO A 300 18.84 39.22 3.19
N GLY A 301 18.10 38.88 4.24
CA GLY A 301 18.61 38.89 5.60
C GLY A 301 17.65 38.28 6.61
N LEU A 302 18.06 38.28 7.88
CA LEU A 302 17.33 37.65 8.98
C LEU A 302 15.89 38.17 9.12
N THR A 303 15.67 39.48 8.95
CA THR A 303 14.32 40.08 9.04
C THR A 303 13.35 39.51 8.01
N ASP A 304 13.81 39.30 6.77
CA ASP A 304 12.98 38.75 5.69
C ASP A 304 12.68 37.27 5.92
N ILE A 305 13.68 36.52 6.44
CA ILE A 305 13.51 35.12 6.88
C ILE A 305 12.40 35.03 7.94
N PHE A 306 12.42 35.92 8.95
CA PHE A 306 11.41 35.89 10.02
C PHE A 306 10.02 36.28 9.54
N LYS A 307 9.90 37.34 8.73
CA LYS A 307 8.62 37.73 8.13
C LYS A 307 8.06 36.64 7.24
N GLY A 308 8.94 35.94 6.53
CA GLY A 308 8.63 34.77 5.73
C GLY A 308 8.10 33.60 6.55
N ALA A 309 8.86 33.23 7.59
CA ALA A 309 8.49 32.17 8.52
C ALA A 309 7.16 32.47 9.23
N ARG A 310 6.94 33.71 9.68
CA ARG A 310 5.67 34.15 10.25
C ARG A 310 4.51 33.91 9.28
N ARG A 311 4.64 34.38 8.03
CA ARG A 311 3.57 34.25 7.04
C ARG A 311 3.22 32.79 6.77
N GLU A 312 4.22 31.92 6.67
CA GLU A 312 4.01 30.49 6.46
C GLU A 312 3.32 29.86 7.68
N ILE A 313 3.87 30.05 8.88
CA ILE A 313 3.36 29.47 10.12
C ILE A 313 1.91 29.92 10.40
N LEU A 314 1.63 31.21 10.27
CA LEU A 314 0.30 31.77 10.50
C LEU A 314 -0.72 31.43 9.40
N SER A 315 -0.30 30.78 8.29
CA SER A 315 -1.23 30.34 7.26
C SER A 315 -1.97 29.04 7.62
N PHE A 316 -1.46 28.27 8.58
CA PHE A 316 -2.04 26.99 9.01
C PHE A 316 -2.11 26.81 10.53
N VAL A 317 -1.62 27.78 11.32
CA VAL A 317 -1.77 27.82 12.78
C VAL A 317 -2.37 29.16 13.17
N GLU A 318 -3.49 29.13 13.91
CA GLU A 318 -4.01 30.32 14.57
C GLU A 318 -3.18 30.57 15.82
N ALA A 319 -2.13 31.38 15.73
CA ALA A 319 -1.26 31.71 16.86
C ALA A 319 -1.44 33.17 17.31
N THR A 320 -1.48 33.40 18.62
CA THR A 320 -1.51 34.74 19.22
C THR A 320 -0.13 35.38 19.30
N GLY A 321 0.92 34.56 19.35
CA GLY A 321 2.31 35.00 19.44
C GLY A 321 3.28 34.07 18.73
N MET A 322 4.38 34.64 18.24
CA MET A 322 5.53 33.92 17.70
C MET A 322 6.81 34.68 18.04
N SER A 323 7.80 34.00 18.58
CA SER A 323 9.12 34.58 18.82
C SER A 323 10.27 33.67 18.40
N ILE A 324 11.38 34.29 18.02
CA ILE A 324 12.63 33.59 17.67
C ILE A 324 13.74 34.13 18.54
N SER A 325 14.38 33.22 19.27
CA SER A 325 15.57 33.51 20.07
C SER A 325 16.76 32.73 19.54
N LEU A 326 17.93 33.36 19.47
CA LEU A 326 19.15 32.73 18.99
C LEU A 326 20.14 32.50 20.12
N LEU A 327 20.86 31.38 20.03
CA LEU A 327 21.95 31.11 20.96
C LEU A 327 23.10 32.10 20.71
N THR A 328 23.62 32.65 21.81
CA THR A 328 24.83 33.46 21.81
C THR A 328 26.08 32.61 21.50
N PRO A 329 27.17 33.20 20.98
CA PRO A 329 28.37 32.43 20.60
C PRO A 329 29.03 31.65 21.75
N ASP A 330 28.88 32.10 22.98
CA ASP A 330 29.35 31.42 24.19
C ASP A 330 28.48 30.22 24.61
N GLY A 331 27.31 30.04 23.98
CA GLY A 331 26.36 28.98 24.28
C GLY A 331 25.60 29.16 25.58
N ALA A 332 25.74 30.30 26.27
CA ALA A 332 25.22 30.48 27.62
C ALA A 332 23.86 31.20 27.67
N LYS A 333 23.51 31.95 26.62
CA LYS A 333 22.33 32.83 26.62
C LYS A 333 21.53 32.72 25.32
N LEU A 334 20.26 33.06 25.40
CA LEU A 334 19.37 33.25 24.27
C LEU A 334 19.13 34.75 24.05
N HIS A 335 19.24 35.20 22.81
CA HIS A 335 18.94 36.56 22.40
C HIS A 335 17.69 36.58 21.53
N TRP A 336 16.62 37.21 21.99
CA TRP A 336 15.39 37.38 21.23
C TRP A 336 15.59 38.42 20.14
N ILE A 337 15.41 38.00 18.89
CA ILE A 337 15.67 38.85 17.72
C ILE A 337 14.44 39.05 16.85
N TYR A 338 13.36 38.33 17.14
CA TYR A 338 12.08 38.48 16.47
C TYR A 338 10.94 38.12 17.42
N GLY A 339 9.89 38.94 17.38
CA GLY A 339 8.69 38.78 18.17
C GLY A 339 7.51 39.33 17.39
N TYR A 340 6.40 38.61 17.44
CA TYR A 340 5.14 39.00 16.84
C TYR A 340 4.03 38.58 17.78
N GLU A 341 3.19 39.51 18.19
CA GLU A 341 2.09 39.29 19.13
C GLU A 341 0.87 40.10 18.69
N PHE A 342 -0.32 39.51 18.79
CA PHE A 342 -1.61 40.18 18.55
C PHE A 342 -1.65 41.05 17.28
N GLY A 343 -1.07 40.55 16.18
CA GLY A 343 -1.10 41.25 14.90
C GLY A 343 0.08 42.21 14.64
N GLN A 344 1.01 42.38 15.58
CA GLN A 344 2.07 43.39 15.49
C GLN A 344 3.46 42.82 15.78
N GLU A 345 4.49 43.37 15.12
CA GLU A 345 5.89 43.07 15.44
C GLU A 345 6.27 43.77 16.75
N VAL A 346 6.95 43.04 17.63
CA VAL A 346 7.39 43.54 18.94
C VAL A 346 8.84 44.01 18.81
N ASP A 347 9.15 45.21 19.32
CA ASP A 347 10.53 45.66 19.44
C ASP A 347 11.19 44.99 20.65
N LEU A 348 12.16 44.13 20.36
CA LEU A 348 12.88 43.33 21.35
C LEU A 348 14.31 43.85 21.57
N SER A 349 14.69 44.96 20.93
CA SER A 349 16.06 45.51 20.98
C SER A 349 16.53 45.88 22.40
N ALA A 350 15.58 46.21 23.29
CA ALA A 350 15.84 46.53 24.69
C ALA A 350 16.02 45.29 25.58
N ILE A 351 15.72 44.08 25.10
CA ILE A 351 15.79 42.85 25.89
C ILE A 351 17.22 42.29 25.84
N PRO A 352 17.94 42.26 26.96
CA PRO A 352 19.28 41.68 26.99
C PRO A 352 19.22 40.17 26.77
N PRO A 353 20.28 39.53 26.25
CA PRO A 353 20.34 38.07 26.18
C PRO A 353 20.15 37.45 27.57
N LEU A 354 19.22 36.50 27.69
CA LEU A 354 18.88 35.85 28.95
C LEU A 354 19.58 34.49 29.08
N PRO A 355 19.97 34.07 30.31
CA PRO A 355 20.59 32.76 30.54
C PRO A 355 19.74 31.60 30.05
N ILE A 356 20.37 30.61 29.43
CA ILE A 356 19.67 29.38 29.02
C ILE A 356 19.20 28.56 30.23
N SER A 357 19.59 28.89 31.46
CA SER A 357 19.17 28.22 32.70
C SER A 357 17.72 28.53 33.08
N GLU A 358 17.12 29.55 32.48
CA GLU A 358 15.84 30.13 32.88
C GLU A 358 14.83 30.08 31.73
N GLY A 359 13.53 30.05 32.05
CA GLY A 359 12.48 30.11 31.03
C GLY A 359 12.24 28.82 30.23
N PHE A 360 11.08 28.77 29.57
CA PHE A 360 10.69 27.67 28.69
C PHE A 360 11.62 27.53 27.49
N ALA A 361 12.00 28.65 26.86
CA ALA A 361 12.97 28.67 25.77
C ALA A 361 14.35 28.15 26.22
N GLY A 362 14.80 28.53 27.42
CA GLY A 362 16.03 27.99 28.00
C GLY A 362 15.97 26.49 28.23
N TYR A 363 14.84 25.96 28.71
CA TYR A 363 14.62 24.52 28.85
C TYR A 363 14.73 23.78 27.50
N VAL A 364 14.05 24.28 26.47
CA VAL A 364 14.13 23.74 25.10
C VAL A 364 15.56 23.77 24.57
N ALA A 365 16.29 24.86 24.82
CA ALA A 365 17.70 24.98 24.44
C ALA A 365 18.60 23.94 25.13
N ARG A 366 18.40 23.70 26.44
CA ARG A 366 19.20 22.74 27.22
C ARG A 366 18.91 21.29 26.84
N LYS A 367 17.63 20.94 26.69
CA LYS A 367 17.19 19.57 26.38
C LYS A 367 17.28 19.23 24.90
N ARG A 368 17.23 20.25 24.02
CA ARG A 368 17.15 20.09 22.56
C ARG A 368 15.95 19.26 22.13
N GLU A 369 14.88 19.36 22.90
CA GLU A 369 13.62 18.66 22.71
C GLU A 369 12.49 19.69 22.67
N MET A 370 11.43 19.35 21.95
CA MET A 370 10.21 20.15 21.94
C MET A 370 9.62 20.22 23.34
N LEU A 371 9.13 21.39 23.74
CA LEU A 371 8.35 21.56 24.96
C LEU A 371 6.98 22.11 24.60
N TYR A 372 5.94 21.40 25.01
CA TYR A 372 4.54 21.83 24.90
C TYR A 372 3.97 22.06 26.29
N ILE A 373 3.41 23.25 26.51
CA ILE A 373 2.81 23.71 27.75
C ILE A 373 1.36 24.09 27.44
N ASN A 374 0.42 23.49 28.16
CA ASN A 374 -1.01 23.81 28.07
C ASN A 374 -1.50 24.51 29.35
N ARG A 375 -2.76 24.95 29.33
CA ARG A 375 -3.41 25.71 30.42
C ARG A 375 -3.45 25.00 31.77
N GLU A 376 -3.37 23.67 31.79
CA GLU A 376 -3.51 22.85 33.00
C GLU A 376 -2.17 22.50 33.66
N SER A 377 -1.05 22.98 33.11
CA SER A 377 0.28 22.62 33.59
C SER A 377 0.79 23.56 34.69
N ASP A 378 1.27 23.01 35.82
CA ASP A 378 2.03 23.72 36.88
C ASP A 378 3.46 24.11 36.40
N ALA A 379 3.55 24.69 35.20
CA ALA A 379 4.81 24.91 34.49
C ALA A 379 5.63 26.08 35.04
N VAL A 380 4.98 27.09 35.62
CA VAL A 380 5.64 28.33 36.06
C VAL A 380 6.65 28.07 37.19
N GLU A 381 6.28 27.22 38.17
CA GLU A 381 7.13 26.88 39.31
C GLU A 381 8.22 25.86 38.93
N LYS A 382 7.93 24.95 37.99
CA LYS A 382 8.85 23.89 37.54
C LYS A 382 10.01 24.41 36.68
N TYR A 383 9.80 25.46 35.88
CA TYR A 383 10.77 25.90 34.87
C TYR A 383 11.42 27.27 35.14
N HIS A 384 11.15 27.91 36.29
CA HIS A 384 11.71 29.22 36.65
C HIS A 384 11.54 30.24 35.50
N SER A 385 10.30 30.39 35.03
CA SER A 385 10.01 31.16 33.83
C SER A 385 9.95 32.67 34.11
N PHE A 386 10.67 33.45 33.32
CA PHE A 386 10.42 34.88 33.19
C PHE A 386 9.32 35.05 32.16
N ALA A 387 8.14 35.51 32.58
CA ALA A 387 7.14 35.99 31.63
C ALA A 387 7.65 37.29 31.02
N VAL A 388 8.29 37.20 29.85
CA VAL A 388 8.46 38.36 28.97
C VAL A 388 7.18 38.44 28.15
N GLY A 389 6.15 39.12 28.68
CA GLY A 389 4.84 39.23 28.03
C GLY A 389 3.67 38.67 28.84
N ALA A 390 2.45 38.89 28.34
CA ALA A 390 1.18 38.59 29.00
C ALA A 390 0.99 37.09 29.33
N ASP A 391 0.04 36.79 30.22
CA ASP A 391 -0.30 35.46 30.76
C ASP A 391 -0.50 34.40 29.64
N VAL A 392 0.59 33.72 29.24
CA VAL A 392 0.60 32.78 28.10
C VAL A 392 -0.13 31.50 28.50
N LYS A 393 -1.27 31.24 27.86
CA LYS A 393 -2.15 30.11 28.18
C LYS A 393 -1.71 28.79 27.54
N VAL A 394 -1.13 28.84 26.35
CA VAL A 394 -0.56 27.68 25.63
C VAL A 394 0.73 28.10 24.95
N TRP A 395 1.79 27.30 25.10
CA TRP A 395 3.12 27.61 24.58
C TRP A 395 3.78 26.37 23.96
N LEU A 396 4.33 26.52 22.76
CA LEU A 396 5.07 25.47 22.07
C LEU A 396 6.46 25.98 21.68
N GLY A 397 7.49 25.33 22.21
CA GLY A 397 8.88 25.63 21.90
C GLY A 397 9.51 24.52 21.08
N LEU A 398 10.14 24.92 19.97
CA LEU A 398 10.81 24.04 19.03
C LEU A 398 12.29 24.41 18.93
N PRO A 399 13.21 23.47 19.17
CA PRO A 399 14.63 23.73 19.03
C PRO A 399 15.02 23.83 17.55
N MET A 400 15.72 24.91 17.19
CA MET A 400 16.28 25.09 15.86
C MET A 400 17.68 24.47 15.83
N ILE A 401 17.83 23.29 15.21
CA ILE A 401 19.08 22.51 15.23
C ILE A 401 19.60 22.30 13.81
N VAL A 402 20.89 22.55 13.59
CA VAL A 402 21.59 22.29 12.32
C VAL A 402 22.84 21.48 12.60
N ALA A 403 23.01 20.33 11.94
CA ALA A 403 24.18 19.44 12.13
C ALA A 403 24.49 19.16 13.62
N ASN A 404 23.45 18.85 14.41
CA ASN A 404 23.51 18.60 15.86
C ASN A 404 23.96 19.79 16.73
N LYS A 405 23.94 21.02 16.19
CA LYS A 405 24.20 22.26 16.91
C LYS A 405 22.91 23.08 17.03
N LEU A 406 22.63 23.55 18.25
CA LEU A 406 21.50 24.43 18.50
C LEU A 406 21.81 25.84 17.96
N VAL A 407 20.97 26.31 17.05
CA VAL A 407 21.00 27.68 16.51
C VAL A 407 20.20 28.62 17.41
N GLY A 408 19.07 28.14 17.95
CA GLY A 408 18.14 28.93 18.74
C GLY A 408 16.84 28.18 19.04
N VAL A 409 15.81 28.91 19.46
CA VAL A 409 14.47 28.38 19.77
C VAL A 409 13.43 29.20 19.03
N LEU A 410 12.51 28.50 18.36
CA LEU A 410 11.25 29.03 17.86
C LEU A 410 10.18 28.78 18.92
N ALA A 411 9.47 29.82 19.33
CA ALA A 411 8.35 29.72 20.26
C ALA A 411 7.07 30.21 19.58
N ILE A 412 5.98 29.50 19.81
CA ILE A 412 4.65 29.84 19.31
C ILE A 412 3.67 29.78 20.48
N GLU A 413 2.84 30.81 20.56
CA GLU A 413 1.91 31.04 21.65
C GLU A 413 0.50 31.08 21.11
N ASN A 414 -0.43 30.54 21.88
CA ASN A 414 -1.83 30.53 21.51
C ASN A 414 -2.75 30.61 22.73
N GLU A 415 -4.00 30.95 22.49
CA GLU A 415 -5.06 30.82 23.47
C GLU A 415 -5.58 29.38 23.57
N THR A 416 -5.59 28.63 22.47
CA THR A 416 -6.09 27.23 22.40
C THR A 416 -4.96 26.23 22.22
N ASP A 417 -5.23 24.97 22.57
CA ASP A 417 -4.28 23.87 22.38
C ASP A 417 -3.96 23.64 20.90
N PHE A 418 -2.72 23.22 20.60
CA PHE A 418 -2.34 22.82 19.24
C PHE A 418 -2.80 21.38 18.96
N SER A 419 -3.40 21.17 17.80
CA SER A 419 -3.66 19.84 17.28
C SER A 419 -2.36 19.10 16.93
N GLU A 420 -2.39 17.76 16.92
CA GLU A 420 -1.24 16.96 16.50
C GLU A 420 -0.76 17.30 15.08
N ARG A 421 -1.71 17.67 14.21
CA ARG A 421 -1.43 18.10 12.84
C ARG A 421 -0.63 19.40 12.83
N GLU A 422 -1.02 20.40 13.62
CA GLU A 422 -0.28 21.68 13.72
C GLU A 422 1.13 21.46 14.27
N ILE A 423 1.27 20.68 15.35
CA ILE A 423 2.59 20.34 15.93
C ILE A 423 3.49 19.66 14.90
N SER A 424 2.95 18.70 14.14
CA SER A 424 3.70 17.98 13.09
C SER A 424 4.18 18.92 11.97
N LEU A 425 3.33 19.84 11.51
CA LEU A 425 3.69 20.83 10.49
C LEU A 425 4.78 21.78 11.01
N LEU A 426 4.64 22.28 12.24
CA LEU A 426 5.63 23.17 12.86
C LEU A 426 7.00 22.51 13.05
N LYS A 427 7.02 21.24 13.48
CA LYS A 427 8.26 20.42 13.52
C LYS A 427 8.91 20.28 12.15
N THR A 428 8.12 20.28 11.08
CA THR A 428 8.64 20.12 9.72
C THR A 428 9.25 21.44 9.21
N ILE A 429 8.73 22.58 9.64
CA ILE A 429 9.18 23.93 9.25
C ILE A 429 10.42 24.41 10.03
N VAL A 430 10.59 23.97 11.28
CA VAL A 430 11.69 24.45 12.15
C VAL A 430 13.08 24.12 11.58
N GLY A 431 13.23 22.99 10.88
CA GLY A 431 14.51 22.57 10.28
C GLY A 431 14.98 23.51 9.16
N PRO A 432 14.20 23.70 8.08
CA PRO A 432 14.51 24.68 7.03
C PRO A 432 14.76 26.10 7.58
N LEU A 433 13.96 26.52 8.57
CA LEU A 433 14.14 27.81 9.24
C LEU A 433 15.49 27.92 9.94
N ALA A 434 15.88 26.89 10.70
CA ALA A 434 17.18 26.85 11.38
C ALA A 434 18.35 26.95 10.39
N ILE A 435 18.27 26.26 9.25
CA ILE A 435 19.29 26.29 8.19
C ILE A 435 19.40 27.69 7.59
N ALA A 436 18.28 28.30 7.21
CA ALA A 436 18.27 29.64 6.62
C ALA A 436 18.86 30.69 7.57
N ILE A 437 18.48 30.67 8.84
CA ILE A 437 19.02 31.56 9.88
C ILE A 437 20.53 31.32 10.05
N GLN A 438 20.98 30.07 10.11
CA GLN A 438 22.39 29.74 10.26
C GLN A 438 23.22 30.24 9.07
N ASN A 439 22.71 30.07 7.84
CA ASN A 439 23.36 30.55 6.62
C ASN A 439 23.44 32.07 6.58
N ALA A 440 22.35 32.77 6.88
CA ALA A 440 22.33 34.23 6.94
C ALA A 440 23.33 34.78 7.98
N ARG A 441 23.43 34.14 9.17
CA ARG A 441 24.43 34.51 10.18
C ARG A 441 25.86 34.28 9.70
N LEU A 442 26.14 33.15 9.04
CA LEU A 442 27.47 32.84 8.51
C LEU A 442 27.88 33.81 7.41
N LEU A 443 26.95 34.15 6.51
CA LEU A 443 27.17 35.14 5.46
C LEU A 443 27.50 36.51 6.05
N ALA A 444 26.68 37.00 6.98
CA ALA A 444 26.92 38.28 7.65
C ALA A 444 28.27 38.32 8.39
N GLN A 445 28.68 37.21 9.01
CA GLN A 445 30.01 37.10 9.64
C GLN A 445 31.14 37.12 8.61
N ALA A 446 30.99 36.44 7.47
CA ALA A 446 31.98 36.41 6.41
C ALA A 446 32.15 37.80 5.77
N GLU A 447 31.05 38.49 5.48
CA GLU A 447 31.04 39.86 4.96
C GLU A 447 31.70 40.84 5.95
N GLY A 448 31.35 40.76 7.23
CA GLY A 448 31.98 41.59 8.26
C GLY A 448 33.51 41.37 8.37
N ARG A 449 33.97 40.12 8.24
CA ARG A 449 35.40 39.79 8.21
C ARG A 449 36.08 40.32 6.96
N ALA A 450 35.47 40.16 5.79
CA ALA A 450 35.99 40.67 4.52
C ALA A 450 36.12 42.20 4.55
N GLN A 451 35.09 42.90 5.04
CA GLN A 451 35.12 44.35 5.17
C GLN A 451 36.21 44.82 6.14
N ARG A 452 36.40 44.12 7.26
CA ARG A 452 37.48 44.41 8.21
C ARG A 452 38.85 44.24 7.57
N GLN A 453 39.04 43.18 6.77
CA GLN A 453 40.30 42.94 6.05
C GLN A 453 40.56 44.03 5.00
N LEU A 454 39.55 44.44 4.23
CA LEU A 454 39.67 45.53 3.26
C LEU A 454 40.06 46.85 3.95
N ASN A 455 39.45 47.16 5.08
CA ASN A 455 39.78 48.35 5.86
C ASN A 455 41.24 48.32 6.35
N LEU A 456 41.69 47.17 6.87
CA LEU A 456 43.09 46.99 7.30
C LEU A 456 44.08 47.12 6.13
N ASN A 457 43.79 46.49 4.99
CA ASN A 457 44.61 46.61 3.80
C ASN A 457 44.67 48.05 3.29
N ARG A 458 43.56 48.78 3.33
CA ARG A 458 43.51 50.21 2.95
C ARG A 458 44.39 51.06 3.86
N ILE A 459 44.30 50.85 5.17
CA ILE A 459 45.14 51.56 6.16
C ILE A 459 46.62 51.22 5.92
N SER A 460 46.96 49.95 5.74
CA SER A 460 48.33 49.51 5.45
C SER A 460 48.87 50.12 4.16
N ALA A 461 48.09 50.15 3.08
CA ALA A 461 48.49 50.79 1.82
C ALA A 461 48.72 52.30 1.99
N GLN A 462 47.87 53.00 2.75
CA GLN A 462 48.07 54.42 3.07
C GLN A 462 49.36 54.64 3.89
N LEU A 463 49.64 53.78 4.88
CA LEU A 463 50.88 53.83 5.64
C LEU A 463 52.12 53.63 4.75
N HIS A 464 52.06 52.70 3.78
CA HIS A 464 53.17 52.44 2.86
C HIS A 464 53.38 53.52 1.79
N GLN A 465 52.35 54.27 1.41
CA GLN A 465 52.46 55.39 0.45
C GLN A 465 52.99 56.67 1.09
N THR A 466 53.07 56.71 2.42
CA THR A 466 53.51 57.89 3.16
C THR A 466 54.98 57.71 3.55
N ALA A 467 55.92 58.35 2.85
CA ALA A 467 57.37 58.25 3.15
C ALA A 467 57.83 59.12 4.33
N ASP A 468 56.89 59.68 5.09
CA ASP A 468 57.14 60.64 6.15
C ASP A 468 56.72 60.06 7.51
N VAL A 469 57.72 59.87 8.38
CA VAL A 469 57.58 59.23 9.69
C VAL A 469 56.56 59.97 10.57
N GLU A 470 56.46 61.30 10.46
CA GLU A 470 55.47 62.08 11.22
C GLU A 470 54.03 61.76 10.77
N ASN A 471 53.81 61.59 9.46
CA ASN A 471 52.49 61.27 8.93
C ASN A 471 52.11 59.80 9.18
N ILE A 472 53.06 58.86 9.18
CA ILE A 472 52.85 57.45 9.57
C ILE A 472 52.40 57.37 11.04
N ILE A 473 53.07 58.09 11.94
CA ILE A 473 52.70 58.14 13.37
C ILE A 473 51.32 58.75 13.55
N GLY A 474 51.01 59.86 12.86
CA GLY A 474 49.71 60.51 12.92
C GLY A 474 48.55 59.70 12.34
N LEU A 475 48.81 58.85 11.34
CA LEU A 475 47.83 57.89 10.79
C LEU A 475 47.66 56.67 11.72
N GLY A 476 48.76 56.13 12.26
CA GLY A 476 48.74 55.01 13.20
C GLY A 476 47.98 55.34 14.48
N LEU A 477 48.21 56.53 15.06
CA LEU A 477 47.49 56.99 16.25
C LEU A 477 45.99 57.18 15.97
N ARG A 478 45.61 57.78 14.84
CA ARG A 478 44.19 57.93 14.47
C ARG A 478 43.49 56.59 14.27
N ALA A 479 44.13 55.66 13.55
CA ALA A 479 43.58 54.33 13.34
C ALA A 479 43.45 53.53 14.65
N LEU A 480 44.41 53.68 15.58
CA LEU A 480 44.36 53.04 16.89
C LEU A 480 43.30 53.68 17.81
N SER A 481 43.14 55.01 17.77
CA SER A 481 42.08 55.70 18.52
C SER A 481 40.67 55.35 18.04
N ASP A 482 40.47 55.18 16.73
CA ASP A 482 39.18 54.73 16.18
C ASP A 482 38.84 53.29 16.61
N VAL A 483 39.85 52.43 16.80
CA VAL A 483 39.67 51.05 17.27
C VAL A 483 39.52 50.96 18.79
N ALA A 484 40.15 51.87 19.53
CA ALA A 484 40.19 51.86 21.00
C ALA A 484 38.97 52.54 21.67
N ALA A 485 37.97 52.99 20.89
CA ALA A 485 36.67 53.46 21.37
C ALA A 485 36.70 54.41 22.59
N GLY A 486 37.69 55.32 22.65
CA GLY A 486 37.81 56.35 23.69
C GLY A 486 38.89 56.11 24.75
N GLU A 487 39.67 55.04 24.67
CA GLU A 487 40.85 54.86 25.54
C GLU A 487 42.07 55.67 25.06
N THR A 488 42.91 56.12 26.00
CA THR A 488 44.12 56.90 25.69
C THR A 488 45.20 56.00 25.11
N VAL A 489 45.59 56.22 23.84
CA VAL A 489 46.63 55.44 23.15
C VAL A 489 47.97 56.20 23.21
N GLU A 490 48.98 55.63 23.87
CA GLU A 490 50.35 56.16 23.91
C GLU A 490 51.27 55.33 23.00
N LEU A 491 51.92 55.97 22.01
CA LEU A 491 52.91 55.34 21.14
C LEU A 491 54.32 55.74 21.58
N ARG A 492 55.12 54.80 22.10
CA ARG A 492 56.54 55.03 22.47
C ARG A 492 57.47 54.47 21.40
N LEU A 493 58.23 55.35 20.75
CA LEU A 493 59.27 54.97 19.79
C LEU A 493 60.60 54.73 20.55
N GLY A 494 61.05 53.49 20.59
CA GLY A 494 62.35 53.12 21.16
C GLY A 494 63.50 53.43 20.19
N ARG A 495 64.65 53.91 20.72
CA ARG A 495 65.89 54.02 19.93
C ARG A 495 66.41 52.61 19.58
N PRO A 496 66.97 52.40 18.38
CA PRO A 496 67.52 51.09 17.99
C PRO A 496 68.68 50.70 18.91
N TYR A 497 68.68 49.43 19.35
CA TYR A 497 69.76 48.82 20.13
C TYR A 497 71.08 48.89 19.34
N PRO A 498 72.18 49.42 19.89
CA PRO A 498 73.48 49.29 19.24
C PRO A 498 73.92 47.82 19.29
N SER A 499 74.25 47.26 18.13
CA SER A 499 74.81 45.92 17.97
C SER A 499 76.09 45.78 18.80
N GLN A 500 76.10 44.87 19.77
CA GLN A 500 77.33 44.48 20.46
C GLN A 500 78.27 43.79 19.47
N SER A 501 79.45 44.39 19.27
CA SER A 501 80.60 43.74 18.65
C SER A 501 81.05 42.58 19.52
N VAL A 502 81.13 41.39 18.92
CA VAL A 502 81.80 40.22 19.49
C VAL A 502 83.30 40.51 19.49
N GLU A 503 83.84 40.92 20.63
CA GLU A 503 85.28 40.80 20.86
C GLU A 503 85.61 39.32 21.08
N THR A 504 86.44 38.80 20.19
CA THR A 504 87.13 37.53 20.33
C THR A 504 88.42 37.80 21.12
N SER A 505 88.60 37.13 22.27
CA SER A 505 89.90 37.05 22.94
C SER A 505 90.52 35.69 22.65
N ASP A 506 91.73 35.72 22.08
CA ASP A 506 92.73 34.63 22.19
C ASP A 506 93.20 34.48 23.65
#